data_AF-A0AB74QDP4-F1
#
_entry.id   AF-A0AB74QDP4-F1
#
_cell.length_a   1.000
_cell.length_b   1.000
_cell.length_c   1.000
_cell.angle_alpha   90.00
_cell.angle_beta   90.00
_cell.angle_gamma   90.00
#
_symmetry.space_group_name_H-M   'P 1'
#
loop_
_entity.id
_entity.type
_entity.pdbx_description
1 polymer ?
#
loop_
_entity_poly.entity_id
_entity_poly.type
_entity_poly.pdbx_seq_one_letter_code
_entity_poly.pdbx_strand_id
1 'polypeptide(L)'
;MKNRVISKESIIYEFDSFCKKALKNESIDIERKNKYLRQIQILFCELSEKQINNIFSNDFYFSDCYSFNVKGFRIHITNDILGEAISLLPELRQKIILLSYFIGYNDKEISGFLNVTQDTVWYQRTVGIKTLRKILEVKKNEFAT
;
A
#
# COMPACT_ATOMS: atom_id res chain seq x y z
N MET A 1 7.24 67.62 25.82
CA MET A 1 7.79 66.33 25.35
C MET A 1 9.27 66.56 25.05
N LYS A 2 10.20 66.01 25.83
CA LYS A 2 11.64 66.25 25.62
C LYS A 2 12.11 65.43 24.42
N ASN A 3 12.44 66.09 23.31
CA ASN A 3 13.16 65.46 22.20
C ASN A 3 14.57 65.12 22.69
N ARG A 4 14.83 63.83 22.89
CA ARG A 4 16.14 63.32 23.26
C ARG A 4 17.04 63.46 22.03
N VAL A 5 18.11 64.25 22.11
CA VAL A 5 19.13 64.29 21.06
C VAL A 5 19.91 62.97 21.18
N ILE A 6 19.55 62.00 20.34
CA ILE A 6 20.18 60.67 20.35
C ILE A 6 21.46 60.77 19.51
N SER A 7 22.62 60.47 20.12
CA SER A 7 23.88 60.39 19.37
C SER A 7 23.86 59.19 18.43
N LYS A 8 24.50 59.29 17.26
CA LYS A 8 24.59 58.18 16.29
C LYS A 8 25.12 56.90 16.94
N GLU A 9 26.07 57.04 17.87
CA GLU A 9 26.63 55.94 18.66
C GLU A 9 25.57 55.25 19.52
N SER A 10 24.69 56.01 20.18
CA SER A 10 23.60 55.45 20.99
C SER A 10 22.63 54.60 20.16
N ILE A 11 22.36 55.00 18.91
CA ILE A 11 21.51 54.22 17.99
C ILE A 11 22.19 52.89 17.63
N ILE A 12 23.49 52.92 17.36
CA ILE A 12 24.28 51.72 17.03
C ILE A 12 24.29 50.75 18.20
N TYR A 13 24.53 51.22 19.43
CA TYR A 13 24.52 50.36 20.62
C TYR A 13 23.13 49.78 20.93
N GLU A 14 22.06 50.54 20.70
CA GLU A 14 20.70 50.07 20.90
C GLU A 14 20.34 48.97 19.88
N PHE A 15 20.71 49.16 18.62
CA PHE A 15 20.53 48.16 17.57
C PHE A 15 21.37 46.90 17.81
N ASP A 16 22.63 47.03 18.18
CA ASP A 16 23.51 45.91 18.53
C ASP A 16 22.94 45.10 19.71
N SER A 17 22.46 45.77 20.76
CA SER A 17 21.79 45.14 21.89
C SER A 17 20.53 44.39 21.46
N PHE A 18 19.72 44.99 20.57
CA PHE A 18 18.54 44.34 20.00
C PHE A 18 18.90 43.08 19.22
N CYS A 19 19.88 43.14 18.32
CA CYS A 19 20.32 41.99 17.53
C CYS A 19 20.85 40.86 18.42
N LYS A 20 21.69 41.18 19.41
CA LYS A 20 22.20 40.19 20.38
C LYS A 20 21.07 39.53 21.16
N LYS A 21 20.06 40.30 21.57
CA LYS A 21 18.89 39.78 22.27
C LYS A 21 18.04 38.88 21.38
N ALA A 22 17.82 39.26 20.13
CA ALA A 22 17.10 38.45 19.15
C ALA A 22 17.80 37.10 18.93
N LEU A 23 19.11 37.10 18.68
CA LEU A 23 19.89 35.87 18.51
C LEU A 23 19.85 34.97 19.75
N LYS A 24 19.96 35.56 20.94
CA LYS A 24 19.87 34.80 22.19
C LYS A 24 18.51 34.14 22.36
N ASN A 25 17.43 34.87 22.07
CA ASN A 25 16.08 34.33 22.19
C ASN A 25 15.84 33.19 21.19
N GLU A 26 16.26 33.36 19.94
CA GLU A 26 16.17 32.28 18.93
C GLU A 26 16.97 31.04 19.36
N SER A 27 18.17 31.21 19.91
CA SER A 27 18.95 30.09 20.45
C SER A 27 18.18 29.34 21.55
N ILE A 28 17.51 30.07 22.45
CA ILE A 28 16.70 29.48 23.52
C ILE A 28 15.49 28.75 22.95
N ASP A 29 14.82 29.31 21.94
CA ASP A 29 13.64 28.71 21.33
C ASP A 29 13.99 27.44 20.54
N ILE A 30 15.12 27.42 19.84
CA ILE A 30 15.68 26.21 19.22
C ILE A 30 15.97 25.14 20.27
N GLU A 31 16.60 25.49 21.39
CA GLU A 31 16.87 24.53 22.47
C GLU A 31 15.60 23.96 23.09
N ARG A 32 14.58 24.79 23.33
CA ARG A 32 13.27 24.36 23.83
C ARG A 32 12.61 23.38 22.86
N LYS A 33 12.61 23.70 21.56
CA LYS A 33 12.09 22.82 20.51
C LYS A 33 12.83 21.49 20.48
N ASN A 34 14.16 21.51 20.49
CA ASN A 34 14.98 20.30 20.52
C ASN A 34 14.75 19.45 21.77
N LYS A 35 14.55 20.08 22.94
CA LYS A 35 14.20 19.37 24.17
C LYS A 35 12.85 18.67 24.07
N TYR A 36 11.85 19.35 23.50
CA TYR A 36 10.54 18.74 23.24
C TYR A 36 10.66 17.58 22.25
N LEU A 37 11.34 17.76 21.12
CA LEU A 37 11.54 16.71 20.12
C LEU A 37 12.22 15.47 20.71
N ARG A 38 13.25 15.64 21.54
CA ARG A 38 13.91 14.51 22.25
C ARG A 38 12.99 13.72 23.19
N GLN A 39 11.88 14.31 23.64
CA GLN A 39 10.90 13.61 24.50
C GLN A 39 9.88 12.80 23.69
N ILE A 40 9.66 13.16 22.42
CA ILE A 40 8.61 12.56 21.58
C ILE A 40 9.14 11.76 20.39
N GLN A 41 10.38 12.02 19.96
CA GLN A 41 11.03 11.31 18.86
C GLN A 41 11.85 10.15 19.39
N ILE A 42 11.85 9.06 18.64
CA ILE A 42 12.66 7.86 18.86
C ILE A 42 13.50 7.69 17.58
N LEU A 43 14.77 7.28 17.71
CA LEU A 43 15.59 7.01 16.54
C LEU A 43 15.04 5.78 15.79
N PHE A 44 15.16 5.78 14.47
CA PHE A 44 14.70 4.64 13.68
C PHE A 44 15.41 3.33 14.08
N CYS A 45 16.69 3.41 14.46
CA CYS A 45 17.47 2.26 14.94
C CYS A 45 17.08 1.77 16.35
N GLU A 46 16.30 2.55 17.11
CA GLU A 46 15.80 2.19 18.43
C GLU A 46 14.40 1.55 18.38
N LEU A 47 13.81 1.44 17.19
CA LEU A 47 12.52 0.78 17.01
C LEU A 47 12.66 -0.73 17.16
N SER A 48 11.74 -1.33 17.91
CA SER A 48 11.62 -2.80 17.96
C SER A 48 11.10 -3.36 16.64
N GLU A 49 11.39 -4.63 16.35
CA GLU A 49 10.86 -5.32 15.16
C GLU A 49 9.33 -5.20 15.06
N LYS A 50 8.63 -5.29 16.20
CA LYS A 50 7.18 -5.12 16.26
C LYS A 50 6.71 -3.72 15.82
N GLN A 51 7.44 -2.68 16.19
CA GLN A 51 7.11 -1.31 15.78
C GLN A 51 7.45 -1.08 14.30
N ILE A 52 8.58 -1.61 13.83
CA ILE A 52 8.96 -1.55 12.40
C ILE A 52 7.88 -2.20 11.54
N ASN A 53 7.40 -3.39 11.94
CA ASN A 53 6.32 -4.10 11.24
C ASN A 53 4.99 -3.34 11.24
N ASN A 54 4.76 -2.43 12.20
CA ASN A 54 3.56 -1.60 12.27
C ASN A 54 3.68 -0.25 11.54
N ILE A 55 4.90 0.19 11.21
CA ILE A 55 5.15 1.47 10.51
C ILE A 55 5.05 1.31 9.00
N PHE A 56 5.18 0.08 8.51
CA PHE A 56 5.06 -0.22 7.09
C PHE A 56 3.59 -0.28 6.64
N SER A 57 3.26 0.51 5.63
CA SER A 57 2.07 0.34 4.82
C SER A 57 2.48 -0.41 3.55
N ASN A 58 1.84 -1.54 3.28
CA ASN A 58 1.92 -2.14 1.95
C ASN A 58 1.19 -1.21 0.99
N ASP A 59 1.93 -0.45 0.18
CA ASP A 59 1.35 0.17 -1.01
C ASP A 59 1.04 -0.96 -1.99
N PHE A 60 -0.23 -1.36 -2.06
CA PHE A 60 -0.69 -2.37 -3.03
C PHE A 60 -0.71 -1.74 -4.42
N TYR A 61 0.33 -2.00 -5.22
CA TYR A 61 0.36 -1.61 -6.63
C TYR A 61 -0.31 -2.68 -7.50
N PHE A 62 -1.06 -2.25 -8.52
CA PHE A 62 -1.66 -3.16 -9.50
C PHE A 62 -0.61 -3.92 -10.35
N SER A 63 0.67 -3.53 -10.31
CA SER A 63 1.77 -4.28 -10.93
C SER A 63 2.04 -5.61 -10.25
N ASP A 64 1.68 -5.71 -8.97
CA ASP A 64 2.06 -6.83 -8.11
C ASP A 64 0.94 -7.88 -8.05
N CYS A 65 0.00 -7.83 -9.00
CA CYS A 65 -1.13 -8.75 -9.04
C CYS A 65 -1.34 -9.35 -10.42
N TYR A 66 -1.86 -10.58 -10.43
CA TYR A 66 -2.30 -11.22 -11.66
C TYR A 66 -3.57 -10.53 -12.16
N SER A 67 -3.50 -10.00 -13.38
CA SER A 67 -4.57 -9.23 -14.00
C SER A 67 -5.20 -10.00 -15.15
N PHE A 68 -6.50 -10.26 -15.06
CA PHE A 68 -7.28 -10.93 -16.09
C PHE A 68 -8.32 -10.00 -16.67
N ASN A 69 -8.52 -10.07 -17.99
CA ASN A 69 -9.61 -9.36 -18.66
C ASN A 69 -10.57 -10.37 -19.27
N VAL A 70 -11.80 -10.40 -18.74
CA VAL A 70 -12.87 -11.25 -19.27
C VAL A 70 -14.01 -10.35 -19.74
N LYS A 71 -14.10 -10.15 -21.07
CA LYS A 71 -15.19 -9.38 -21.72
C LYS A 71 -15.41 -7.99 -21.09
N GLY A 72 -14.34 -7.32 -20.70
CA GLY A 72 -14.41 -5.97 -20.10
C GLY A 72 -14.34 -5.94 -18.58
N PHE A 73 -14.47 -7.09 -17.90
CA PHE A 73 -14.18 -7.18 -16.47
C PHE A 73 -12.68 -7.33 -16.24
N ARG A 74 -12.08 -6.35 -15.56
CA ARG A 74 -10.71 -6.43 -15.06
C ARG A 74 -10.72 -7.01 -13.65
N ILE A 75 -10.09 -8.17 -13.48
CA ILE A 75 -10.03 -8.91 -12.23
C ILE A 75 -8.57 -8.98 -11.80
N HIS A 76 -8.30 -8.52 -10.58
CA HIS A 76 -6.98 -8.48 -9.98
C HIS A 76 -6.91 -9.52 -8.87
N ILE A 77 -5.93 -10.42 -8.95
CA ILE A 77 -5.69 -11.46 -7.95
C ILE A 77 -4.34 -11.18 -7.30
N THR A 78 -4.38 -10.80 -6.02
CA THR A 78 -3.19 -10.45 -5.22
C THR A 78 -2.46 -11.68 -4.68
N ASN A 79 -3.12 -12.83 -4.62
CA ASN A 79 -2.48 -14.08 -4.20
C ASN A 79 -1.72 -14.68 -5.39
N ASP A 80 -0.39 -14.65 -5.33
CA ASP A 80 0.48 -15.10 -6.42
C ASP A 80 0.25 -16.56 -6.79
N ILE A 81 0.14 -17.44 -5.80
CA ILE A 81 -0.04 -18.89 -6.03
C ILE A 81 -1.38 -19.14 -6.74
N LEU A 82 -2.44 -18.43 -6.33
CA LEU A 82 -3.75 -18.56 -6.96
C LEU A 82 -3.77 -17.95 -8.37
N GLY A 83 -3.16 -16.77 -8.54
CA GLY A 83 -3.06 -16.08 -9.82
C GLY A 83 -2.30 -16.93 -10.85
N GLU A 84 -1.16 -17.48 -10.45
CA GLU A 84 -0.36 -18.42 -11.26
C GLU A 84 -1.20 -19.67 -11.62
N ALA A 85 -1.83 -20.31 -10.64
CA ALA A 85 -2.63 -21.51 -10.87
C ALA A 85 -3.79 -21.27 -11.85
N ILE A 86 -4.46 -20.11 -11.77
CA ILE A 86 -5.52 -19.71 -12.70
C ILE A 86 -4.96 -19.38 -14.09
N SER A 87 -3.74 -18.81 -14.17
CA SER A 87 -3.06 -18.51 -15.43
C SER A 87 -2.73 -19.77 -16.24
N LEU A 88 -2.50 -20.90 -15.56
CA LEU A 88 -2.19 -22.21 -16.15
C LEU A 88 -3.42 -22.94 -16.70
N LEU A 89 -4.64 -22.48 -16.39
CA LEU A 89 -5.86 -23.10 -16.91
C LEU A 89 -6.07 -22.73 -18.39
N PRO A 90 -6.73 -23.61 -19.18
CA PRO A 90 -7.20 -23.24 -20.51
C PRO A 90 -8.09 -22.00 -20.48
N GLU A 91 -7.98 -21.14 -21.50
CA GLU A 91 -8.61 -19.81 -21.53
C GLU A 91 -10.12 -19.84 -21.21
N LEU A 92 -10.88 -20.76 -21.83
CA LEU A 92 -12.32 -20.89 -21.56
C LEU A 92 -12.61 -21.20 -20.08
N ARG A 93 -11.80 -22.07 -19.49
CA ARG A 93 -11.95 -22.50 -18.10
C ARG A 93 -11.57 -21.39 -17.14
N GLN A 94 -10.48 -20.69 -17.42
CA GLN A 94 -10.09 -19.49 -16.69
C GLN A 94 -11.23 -18.46 -16.67
N LYS A 95 -11.80 -18.12 -17.84
CA LYS A 95 -12.94 -17.18 -17.94
C LYS A 95 -14.14 -17.63 -17.11
N ILE A 96 -14.49 -18.91 -17.16
CA ILE A 96 -15.61 -19.46 -16.39
C ILE A 96 -15.36 -19.38 -14.89
N ILE A 97 -14.16 -19.75 -14.42
CA ILE A 97 -13.79 -19.66 -12.99
C ILE A 97 -13.85 -18.20 -12.52
N LEU A 98 -13.27 -17.29 -13.29
CA LEU A 98 -13.26 -15.86 -12.98
C LEU A 98 -14.69 -15.29 -12.88
N LEU A 99 -15.54 -15.59 -13.85
CA LEU A 99 -16.93 -15.11 -13.84
C LEU A 99 -17.76 -15.74 -12.71
N SER A 100 -17.59 -17.04 -12.45
CA SER A 100 -18.34 -17.73 -11.38
C SER A 100 -17.97 -17.27 -9.98
N TYR A 101 -16.68 -17.14 -9.68
CA TYR A 101 -16.22 -16.97 -8.29
C TYR A 101 -15.76 -15.55 -7.94
N PHE A 102 -15.25 -14.78 -8.90
CA PHE A 102 -14.79 -13.42 -8.65
C PHE A 102 -15.83 -12.37 -9.01
N ILE A 103 -16.63 -12.61 -10.05
CA ILE A 103 -17.74 -11.71 -10.44
C ILE A 103 -19.07 -12.17 -9.84
N GLY A 104 -19.28 -13.48 -9.66
CA GLY A 104 -20.49 -14.04 -9.03
C GLY A 104 -21.63 -14.38 -10.00
N TYR A 105 -21.34 -14.56 -11.29
CA TYR A 105 -22.35 -14.93 -12.28
C TYR A 105 -22.73 -16.41 -12.19
N ASN A 106 -24.01 -16.68 -12.45
CA ASN A 106 -24.54 -18.04 -12.52
C ASN A 106 -24.31 -18.68 -13.91
N ASP A 107 -24.56 -19.99 -14.03
CA ASP A 107 -24.26 -20.74 -15.25
C ASP A 107 -25.03 -20.25 -16.48
N LYS A 108 -26.25 -19.77 -16.27
CA LYS A 108 -27.10 -19.23 -17.33
C LYS A 108 -26.55 -17.90 -17.84
N GLU A 109 -26.14 -17.01 -16.93
CA GLU A 109 -25.50 -15.74 -17.27
C GLU A 109 -24.18 -15.97 -17.99
N ILE A 110 -23.31 -16.84 -17.47
CA ILE A 110 -22.02 -17.17 -18.08
C ILE A 110 -22.20 -17.82 -19.46
N SER A 111 -23.18 -18.71 -19.60
CA SER A 111 -23.53 -19.36 -20.86
C SER A 111 -23.86 -18.31 -21.93
N GLY A 112 -24.72 -17.34 -21.62
CA GLY A 112 -25.04 -16.23 -22.52
C GLY A 112 -23.84 -15.30 -22.77
N PHE A 113 -23.02 -15.06 -21.76
CA PHE A 113 -21.90 -14.12 -21.85
C PHE A 113 -20.72 -14.65 -22.68
N LEU A 114 -20.48 -15.96 -22.61
CA LEU A 114 -19.41 -16.65 -23.33
C LEU A 114 -19.90 -17.38 -24.60
N ASN A 115 -21.21 -17.36 -24.89
CA ASN A 115 -21.84 -18.09 -26.00
C ASN A 115 -21.54 -19.60 -25.99
N VAL A 116 -21.65 -20.23 -24.83
CA VAL A 116 -21.45 -21.68 -24.63
C VAL A 116 -22.67 -22.29 -23.94
N THR A 117 -22.86 -23.61 -24.01
CA THR A 117 -23.99 -24.26 -23.30
C THR A 117 -23.76 -24.24 -21.78
N GLN A 118 -24.84 -24.26 -21.01
CA GLN A 118 -24.78 -24.34 -19.54
C GLN A 118 -24.02 -25.60 -19.08
N ASP A 119 -24.22 -26.73 -19.76
CA ASP A 119 -23.47 -27.97 -19.48
C ASP A 119 -21.96 -27.80 -19.67
N THR A 120 -21.56 -27.04 -20.69
CA THR A 120 -20.14 -26.71 -20.91
C THR A 120 -19.62 -25.84 -19.76
N VAL A 121 -20.41 -24.86 -19.30
CA VAL A 121 -20.05 -24.03 -18.14
C VAL A 121 -19.85 -24.88 -16.90
N TRP A 122 -20.83 -25.73 -16.57
CA TRP A 122 -20.79 -26.62 -15.44
C TRP A 122 -19.58 -27.56 -15.50
N TYR A 123 -19.34 -28.19 -16.66
CA TYR A 123 -18.23 -29.11 -16.85
C TYR A 123 -16.88 -28.40 -16.67
N GLN A 124 -16.68 -27.28 -17.35
CA GLN A 124 -15.42 -26.53 -17.25
C GLN A 124 -15.18 -26.01 -15.84
N ARG A 125 -16.21 -25.52 -15.14
CA ARG A 125 -16.09 -25.08 -13.76
C ARG A 125 -15.71 -26.24 -12.84
N THR A 126 -16.43 -27.35 -12.93
CA THR A 126 -16.19 -28.55 -12.11
C THR A 126 -14.78 -29.09 -12.30
N VAL A 127 -14.34 -29.21 -13.55
CA VAL A 127 -12.98 -29.64 -13.87
C VAL A 127 -11.95 -28.61 -13.41
N GLY A 128 -12.20 -27.31 -13.61
CA GLY A 128 -11.30 -26.24 -13.19
C GLY A 128 -11.06 -26.20 -11.70
N ILE A 129 -12.10 -26.34 -10.88
CA ILE A 129 -11.94 -26.41 -9.42
C ILE A 129 -11.15 -27.65 -9.01
N LYS A 130 -11.37 -28.81 -9.65
CA LYS A 130 -10.55 -30.01 -9.41
C LYS A 130 -9.09 -29.79 -9.78
N THR A 131 -8.81 -29.14 -10.91
CA THR A 131 -7.44 -28.84 -11.36
C THR A 131 -6.76 -27.85 -10.42
N LEU A 132 -7.42 -26.74 -10.07
CA LEU A 132 -6.88 -25.73 -9.16
C LEU A 132 -6.54 -26.33 -7.81
N ARG A 133 -7.43 -27.14 -7.23
CA ARG A 133 -7.17 -27.83 -5.97
C ARG A 133 -5.89 -28.66 -6.02
N LYS A 134 -5.69 -29.45 -7.08
CA LYS A 134 -4.46 -30.24 -7.25
C LYS A 134 -3.20 -29.36 -7.31
N ILE A 135 -3.23 -28.29 -8.11
CA ILE A 135 -2.10 -27.36 -8.25
C ILE A 135 -1.77 -26.73 -6.89
N LEU A 136 -2.79 -26.25 -6.17
CA LEU A 136 -2.63 -25.58 -4.88
C LEU A 136 -2.17 -26.53 -3.77
N GLU A 137 -2.63 -27.79 -3.78
CA GLU A 137 -2.16 -28.82 -2.83
C GLU A 137 -0.67 -29.15 -3.05
N VAL A 138 -0.23 -29.28 -4.31
CA VAL A 138 1.19 -29.50 -4.62
C VAL A 138 2.04 -28.32 -4.16
N LYS A 139 1.64 -27.09 -4.52
CA LYS A 139 2.34 -25.87 -4.11
C LYS A 139 2.42 -25.74 -2.59
N LYS A 140 1.34 -26.05 -1.86
CA LYS A 140 1.34 -26.03 -0.40
C LYS A 140 2.40 -26.94 0.21
N ASN A 141 2.65 -28.12 -0.39
CA ASN A 141 3.64 -29.06 0.11
C ASN A 141 5.08 -28.59 -0.19
N GLU A 142 5.31 -27.88 -1.30
CA GLU A 142 6.61 -27.29 -1.64
C GLU A 142 7.07 -26.24 -0.61
N PHE A 143 6.15 -25.44 -0.05
CA PHE A 143 6.47 -24.42 0.96
C PHE A 143 6.45 -24.94 2.41
N ALA A 144 6.07 -26.22 2.62
CA ALA A 144 6.05 -26.84 3.94
C ALA A 144 7.32 -27.66 4.25
N THR A 145 8.27 -27.70 3.32
CA THR A 145 9.57 -28.39 3.44
C THR A 145 10.68 -27.37 3.49
#